data_AF-A0A433BR38-F1
#
_entry.id   AF-A0A433BR38-F1
#
_cell.length_a   1.000
_cell.length_b   1.000
_cell.length_c   1.000
_cell.angle_alpha   90.00
_cell.angle_beta   90.00
_cell.angle_gamma   90.00
#
_symmetry.space_group_name_H-M   'P 1'
#
loop_
_entity.id
_entity.type
_entity.pdbx_description
1 polymer ?
#
loop_
_entity_poly.entity_id
_entity_poly.type
_entity_poly.pdbx_seq_one_letter_code
_entity_poly.pdbx_strand_id
1 'polypeptide(L)'
;MALISGAFLLPVGWLLFAYGSAKNAELEFVANERTGVRYSQALAPVVDAASTWRYRARNAAGGQAGSELTEAQAQYQQALQKLQTLDSEVGAQLGSTAALRKVLDFSQAATQATTTPEAVFEAMNKLSAALSELQDQVTDGSGLALDSDLAAFYLMSATLMQPPNLLRDTTELRGLGRAALASGQLKPEAAARLYSLLGVVAHERQLLTENLDKVRAAAPSVAGRLKTDAASLLQRLEEAARSSFPPGQVD
;
A
#
# COMPACT_ATOMS: atom_id res chain seq x y z
N MET A 1 40.81 50.02 -3.76
CA MET A 1 39.70 49.56 -2.89
C MET A 1 38.47 49.16 -3.68
N ALA A 2 37.86 50.02 -4.50
CA ALA A 2 36.65 49.67 -5.27
C ALA A 2 36.78 48.45 -6.22
N LEU A 3 37.93 48.28 -6.89
CA LEU A 3 38.19 47.12 -7.76
C LEU A 3 38.27 45.79 -6.98
N ILE A 4 38.87 45.81 -5.79
CA ILE A 4 38.98 44.63 -4.92
C ILE A 4 37.59 44.28 -4.37
N SER A 5 36.82 45.29 -3.92
CA SER A 5 35.43 45.09 -3.47
C SER A 5 34.52 44.58 -4.60
N GLY A 6 34.68 45.07 -5.82
CA GLY A 6 33.95 44.58 -7.00
C GLY A 6 34.29 43.13 -7.35
N ALA A 7 35.55 42.72 -7.22
CA ALA A 7 35.98 41.35 -7.44
C ALA A 7 35.38 40.35 -6.42
N PHE A 8 35.12 40.79 -5.18
CA PHE A 8 34.44 39.97 -4.17
C PHE A 8 32.91 39.94 -4.30
N LEU A 9 32.29 40.96 -4.93
CA LEU A 9 30.84 40.97 -5.15
C LEU A 9 30.38 39.91 -6.16
N LEU A 10 31.21 39.57 -7.15
CA LEU A 10 30.91 38.55 -8.15
C LEU A 10 30.71 37.14 -7.54
N PRO A 11 31.67 36.56 -6.78
CA PRO A 11 31.50 35.24 -6.17
C PRO A 11 30.39 35.24 -5.11
N VAL A 12 30.16 36.35 -4.40
CA VAL A 12 29.05 36.47 -3.43
C VAL A 12 27.69 36.49 -4.13
N GLY A 13 27.56 37.25 -5.22
CA GLY A 13 26.33 37.27 -6.03
C GLY A 13 26.03 35.89 -6.62
N TRP A 14 27.07 35.19 -7.10
CA TRP A 14 26.94 33.82 -7.58
C TRP A 14 26.53 32.84 -6.48
N LEU A 15 27.13 32.92 -5.28
CA LEU A 15 26.76 32.09 -4.13
C LEU A 15 25.31 32.31 -3.69
N LEU A 16 24.86 33.57 -3.65
CA LEU A 16 23.47 33.91 -3.32
C LEU A 16 22.49 33.37 -4.36
N PHE A 17 22.84 33.48 -5.65
CA PHE A 17 22.05 32.89 -6.73
C PHE A 17 21.99 31.36 -6.60
N ALA A 18 23.12 30.69 -6.43
CA ALA A 18 23.19 29.23 -6.28
C ALA A 18 22.41 28.74 -5.05
N TYR A 19 22.54 29.43 -3.91
CA TYR A 19 21.80 29.13 -2.70
C TYR A 19 20.29 29.34 -2.88
N GLY A 20 19.89 30.45 -3.52
CA GLY A 20 18.50 30.74 -3.84
C GLY A 20 17.89 29.68 -4.77
N SER A 21 18.61 29.27 -5.82
CA SER A 21 18.18 28.19 -6.72
C SER A 21 18.04 26.85 -5.99
N ALA A 22 18.97 26.50 -5.11
CA ALA A 22 18.89 25.27 -4.32
C ALA A 22 17.67 25.26 -3.39
N LYS A 23 17.37 26.40 -2.73
CA LYS A 23 16.19 26.52 -1.87
C LYS A 23 14.87 26.50 -2.63
N ASN A 24 14.82 27.06 -3.84
CA ASN A 24 13.63 26.94 -4.69
C ASN A 24 13.39 25.49 -5.13
N ALA A 25 14.44 24.76 -5.50
CA ALA A 25 14.32 23.34 -5.86
C ALA A 25 13.81 22.48 -4.68
N GLU A 26 14.25 22.77 -3.45
CA GLU A 26 13.76 22.10 -2.23
C GLU A 26 12.26 22.37 -1.99
N LEU A 27 11.80 23.61 -2.22
CA LEU A 27 10.37 23.95 -2.12
C LEU A 27 9.51 23.26 -3.18
N GLU A 28 9.99 23.18 -4.42
CA GLU A 28 9.32 22.46 -5.50
C GLU A 28 9.24 20.95 -5.21
N PHE A 29 10.30 20.37 -4.63
CA PHE A 29 10.31 18.98 -4.17
C PHE A 29 9.24 18.73 -3.10
N VAL A 30 9.21 19.52 -2.02
CA VAL A 30 8.21 19.39 -0.95
C VAL A 30 6.78 19.59 -1.48
N ALA A 31 6.57 20.47 -2.47
CA ALA A 31 5.27 20.65 -3.11
C ALA A 31 4.84 19.38 -3.91
N ASN A 32 5.79 18.73 -4.57
CA ASN A 32 5.56 17.48 -5.30
C ASN A 32 5.25 16.31 -4.35
N GLU A 33 5.95 16.21 -3.23
CA GLU A 33 5.70 15.21 -2.19
C GLU A 33 4.30 15.33 -1.59
N ARG A 34 3.88 16.55 -1.25
CA ARG A 34 2.52 16.81 -0.76
C ARG A 34 1.46 16.38 -1.78
N THR A 35 1.77 16.51 -3.06
CA THR A 35 0.91 16.05 -4.15
C THR A 35 0.84 14.52 -4.20
N GLY A 36 1.98 13.84 -4.04
CA GLY A 36 2.06 12.39 -3.89
C GLY A 36 1.25 11.86 -2.71
N VAL A 37 1.41 12.46 -1.52
CA VAL A 37 0.66 12.09 -0.32
C VAL A 37 -0.86 12.26 -0.52
N ARG A 38 -1.28 13.39 -1.12
CA ARG A 38 -2.69 13.63 -1.46
C ARG A 38 -3.23 12.54 -2.38
N TYR A 39 -2.44 12.10 -3.36
CA TYR A 39 -2.82 11.02 -4.27
C TYR A 39 -2.93 9.68 -3.55
N SER A 40 -1.93 9.28 -2.77
CA SER A 40 -1.96 8.03 -2.00
C SER A 40 -3.11 7.97 -0.99
N GLN A 41 -3.45 9.10 -0.36
CA GLN A 41 -4.64 9.20 0.51
C GLN A 41 -5.95 8.96 -0.25
N ALA A 42 -6.04 9.40 -1.50
CA ALA A 42 -7.20 9.15 -2.36
C ALA A 42 -7.22 7.72 -2.93
N LEU A 43 -6.05 7.10 -3.13
CA LEU A 43 -5.92 5.72 -3.60
C LEU A 43 -6.29 4.70 -2.51
N ALA A 44 -5.98 4.96 -1.24
CA ALA A 44 -6.23 4.01 -0.15
C ALA A 44 -7.71 3.52 -0.06
N PRO A 45 -8.75 4.38 -0.15
CA PRO A 45 -10.14 3.94 -0.23
C PRO A 45 -10.46 3.06 -1.44
N VAL A 46 -9.76 3.25 -2.57
CA VAL A 46 -9.93 2.41 -3.77
C VAL A 46 -9.41 1.00 -3.52
N VAL A 47 -8.25 0.88 -2.88
CA VAL A 47 -7.64 -0.41 -2.51
C VAL A 47 -8.51 -1.18 -1.50
N ASP A 48 -9.03 -0.47 -0.50
CA ASP A 48 -9.94 -1.06 0.50
C ASP A 48 -11.25 -1.55 -0.14
N ALA A 49 -11.87 -0.71 -0.97
CA ALA A 49 -13.08 -1.08 -1.70
C ALA A 49 -12.84 -2.25 -2.69
N ALA A 50 -11.68 -2.30 -3.34
CA ALA A 50 -11.29 -3.41 -4.21
C ALA A 50 -11.14 -4.73 -3.44
N SER A 51 -10.61 -4.67 -2.20
CA SER A 51 -10.48 -5.83 -1.32
C SER A 51 -11.85 -6.34 -0.84
N THR A 52 -12.75 -5.43 -0.49
CA THR A 52 -14.15 -5.75 -0.17
C THR A 52 -14.86 -6.39 -1.36
N TRP A 53 -14.71 -5.79 -2.56
CA TRP A 53 -15.24 -6.35 -3.80
C TRP A 53 -14.69 -7.77 -4.06
N ARG A 54 -13.38 -7.98 -3.91
CA ARG A 54 -12.75 -9.30 -4.10
C ARG A 54 -13.39 -10.37 -3.21
N TYR A 55 -13.60 -10.04 -1.94
CA TYR A 55 -14.22 -10.94 -0.97
C TYR A 55 -15.66 -11.31 -1.39
N ARG A 56 -16.49 -10.31 -1.72
CA ARG A 56 -17.88 -10.54 -2.13
C ARG A 56 -17.98 -11.29 -3.46
N ALA A 57 -17.11 -10.98 -4.42
CA ALA A 57 -17.09 -11.64 -5.73
C ALA A 57 -16.75 -13.13 -5.60
N ARG A 58 -15.75 -13.48 -4.76
CA ARG A 58 -15.40 -14.88 -4.51
C ARG A 58 -16.55 -15.65 -3.85
N ASN A 59 -17.22 -15.03 -2.90
CA ASN A 59 -18.37 -15.62 -2.21
C ASN A 59 -19.55 -15.87 -3.16
N ALA A 60 -19.87 -14.88 -4.02
CA ALA A 60 -20.91 -15.00 -5.03
C ALA A 60 -20.60 -16.12 -6.05
N ALA A 61 -19.36 -16.18 -6.54
CA ALA A 61 -18.91 -17.27 -7.43
C ALA A 61 -18.91 -18.65 -6.75
N GLY A 62 -18.86 -18.69 -5.41
CA GLY A 62 -19.01 -19.89 -4.59
C GLY A 62 -20.47 -20.26 -4.27
N GLY A 63 -21.46 -19.58 -4.85
CA GLY A 63 -22.88 -19.89 -4.70
C GLY A 63 -23.62 -19.18 -3.56
N GLN A 64 -23.00 -18.19 -2.90
CA GLN A 64 -23.69 -17.33 -1.92
C GLN A 64 -24.50 -16.23 -2.63
N ALA A 65 -25.57 -15.73 -2.00
CA ALA A 65 -26.42 -14.69 -2.56
C ALA A 65 -25.60 -13.41 -2.88
N GLY A 66 -25.63 -12.99 -4.15
CA GLY A 66 -24.79 -11.90 -4.68
C GLY A 66 -25.27 -10.47 -4.43
N SER A 67 -26.28 -10.24 -3.56
CA SER A 67 -26.81 -8.89 -3.31
C SER A 67 -25.75 -7.92 -2.77
N GLU A 68 -24.80 -8.43 -1.97
CA GLU A 68 -23.68 -7.65 -1.42
C GLU A 68 -22.56 -7.37 -2.45
N LEU A 69 -22.54 -8.08 -3.59
CA LEU A 69 -21.52 -7.89 -4.64
C LEU A 69 -21.74 -6.57 -5.37
N THR A 70 -22.99 -6.29 -5.75
CA THR A 70 -23.34 -5.05 -6.48
C THR A 70 -23.03 -3.81 -5.63
N GLU A 71 -23.29 -3.88 -4.32
CA GLU A 71 -22.96 -2.78 -3.41
C GLU A 71 -21.44 -2.56 -3.30
N ALA A 72 -20.66 -3.64 -3.16
CA ALA A 72 -19.20 -3.54 -3.11
C ALA A 72 -18.60 -2.99 -4.42
N GLN A 73 -19.16 -3.37 -5.57
CA GLN A 73 -18.77 -2.81 -6.88
C GLN A 73 -19.07 -1.32 -6.97
N ALA A 74 -20.25 -0.88 -6.50
CA ALA A 74 -20.63 0.53 -6.50
C ALA A 74 -19.70 1.37 -5.58
N GLN A 75 -19.38 0.87 -4.39
CA GLN A 75 -18.43 1.52 -3.48
C GLN A 75 -17.04 1.68 -4.11
N TYR A 76 -16.55 0.63 -4.77
CA TYR A 76 -15.29 0.68 -5.50
C TYR A 76 -15.31 1.70 -6.64
N GLN A 77 -16.37 1.70 -7.48
CA GLN A 77 -16.50 2.65 -8.58
C GLN A 77 -16.56 4.10 -8.08
N GLN A 78 -17.26 4.35 -6.97
CA GLN A 78 -17.32 5.68 -6.36
C GLN A 78 -15.95 6.15 -5.88
N ALA A 79 -15.18 5.29 -5.22
CA ALA A 79 -13.83 5.60 -4.79
C ALA A 79 -12.90 5.85 -5.99
N LEU A 80 -12.98 4.99 -7.01
CA LEU A 80 -12.17 5.09 -8.23
C LEU A 80 -12.48 6.36 -9.02
N GLN A 81 -13.74 6.81 -9.05
CA GLN A 81 -14.10 8.03 -9.75
C GLN A 81 -13.51 9.28 -9.08
N LYS A 82 -13.45 9.32 -7.74
CA LYS A 82 -12.74 10.39 -7.01
C LYS A 82 -11.26 10.41 -7.34
N LEU A 83 -10.63 9.23 -7.42
CA LEU A 83 -9.23 9.09 -7.81
C LEU A 83 -8.98 9.56 -9.25
N GLN A 84 -9.88 9.23 -10.19
CA GLN A 84 -9.79 9.71 -11.58
C GLN A 84 -9.86 11.24 -11.68
N THR A 85 -10.75 11.88 -10.91
CA THR A 85 -10.80 13.35 -10.85
C THR A 85 -9.47 13.91 -10.37
N LEU A 86 -8.89 13.34 -9.31
CA LEU A 86 -7.59 13.77 -8.82
C LEU A 86 -6.46 13.55 -9.85
N ASP A 87 -6.43 12.39 -10.52
CA ASP A 87 -5.44 12.11 -11.58
C ASP A 87 -5.54 13.07 -12.76
N SER A 88 -6.75 13.55 -13.09
CA SER A 88 -6.89 14.58 -14.13
C SER A 88 -6.23 15.92 -13.75
N GLU A 89 -6.09 16.20 -12.46
CA GLU A 89 -5.43 17.41 -11.95
C GLU A 89 -3.92 17.25 -11.84
N VAL A 90 -3.45 16.11 -11.31
CA VAL A 90 -2.04 15.95 -10.89
C VAL A 90 -1.34 14.73 -11.51
N GLY A 91 -2.05 13.89 -12.25
CA GLY A 91 -1.52 12.60 -12.71
C GLY A 91 -0.43 12.73 -13.78
N ALA A 92 -0.48 13.78 -14.60
CA ALA A 92 0.60 14.09 -15.54
C ALA A 92 1.89 14.51 -14.83
N GLN A 93 1.78 15.25 -13.72
CA GLN A 93 2.91 15.66 -12.88
C GLN A 93 3.55 14.44 -12.19
N LEU A 94 2.74 13.49 -11.74
CA LEU A 94 3.18 12.28 -11.03
C LEU A 94 3.54 11.10 -11.95
N GLY A 95 3.28 11.20 -13.26
CA GLY A 95 3.40 10.09 -14.20
C GLY A 95 2.41 8.94 -13.97
N SER A 96 1.34 9.15 -13.19
CA SER A 96 0.40 8.10 -12.75
C SER A 96 -0.68 7.75 -13.78
N THR A 97 -0.93 8.60 -14.77
CA THR A 97 -2.07 8.46 -15.69
C THR A 97 -2.06 7.14 -16.48
N ALA A 98 -0.89 6.62 -16.87
CA ALA A 98 -0.79 5.33 -17.55
C ALA A 98 -1.12 4.16 -16.61
N ALA A 99 -0.60 4.19 -15.38
CA ALA A 99 -0.89 3.19 -14.36
C ALA A 99 -2.37 3.21 -13.95
N LEU A 100 -2.98 4.40 -13.84
CA LEU A 100 -4.42 4.51 -13.58
C LEU A 100 -5.25 3.93 -14.72
N ARG A 101 -4.85 4.12 -15.98
CA ARG A 101 -5.54 3.49 -17.12
C ARG A 101 -5.52 1.98 -17.02
N LYS A 102 -4.38 1.39 -16.62
CA LYS A 102 -4.26 -0.04 -16.36
C LYS A 102 -5.20 -0.53 -15.26
N VAL A 103 -5.38 0.26 -14.19
CA VAL A 103 -6.39 -0.03 -13.13
C VAL A 103 -7.81 -0.03 -13.70
N LEU A 104 -8.16 0.92 -14.57
CA LEU A 104 -9.48 0.99 -15.22
C LEU A 104 -9.74 -0.25 -16.08
N ASP A 105 -8.76 -0.64 -16.90
CA ASP A 105 -8.87 -1.81 -17.79
C ASP A 105 -9.08 -3.10 -16.98
N PHE A 106 -8.28 -3.33 -15.93
CA PHE A 106 -8.43 -4.52 -15.09
C PHE A 106 -9.67 -4.48 -14.21
N SER A 107 -10.13 -3.30 -13.80
CA SER A 107 -11.42 -3.15 -13.13
C SER A 107 -12.57 -3.56 -14.05
N GLN A 108 -12.53 -3.16 -15.32
CA GLN A 108 -13.56 -3.55 -16.28
C GLN A 108 -13.55 -5.06 -16.50
N ALA A 109 -12.36 -5.66 -16.65
CA ALA A 109 -12.22 -7.12 -16.76
C ALA A 109 -12.73 -7.86 -15.52
N ALA A 110 -12.43 -7.38 -14.31
CA ALA A 110 -12.89 -7.97 -13.06
C ALA A 110 -14.41 -7.90 -12.86
N THR A 111 -15.08 -6.91 -13.47
CA THR A 111 -16.55 -6.82 -13.45
C THR A 111 -17.20 -7.92 -14.29
N GLN A 112 -16.51 -8.39 -15.34
CA GLN A 112 -17.00 -9.44 -16.23
C GLN A 112 -16.65 -10.86 -15.73
N ALA A 113 -15.63 -10.99 -14.88
CA ALA A 113 -15.12 -12.27 -14.39
C ALA A 113 -15.86 -12.78 -13.14
N THR A 114 -17.18 -13.00 -13.22
CA THR A 114 -18.02 -13.37 -12.06
C THR A 114 -18.50 -14.82 -12.05
N THR A 115 -18.16 -15.62 -13.07
CA THR A 115 -18.75 -16.93 -13.33
C THR A 115 -18.13 -18.08 -12.54
N THR A 116 -16.82 -18.07 -12.30
CA THR A 116 -16.12 -19.10 -11.52
C THR A 116 -15.19 -18.48 -10.47
N PRO A 117 -14.98 -19.16 -9.32
CA PRO A 117 -14.02 -18.69 -8.32
C PRO A 117 -12.62 -18.46 -8.87
N GLU A 118 -12.17 -19.28 -9.83
CA GLU A 118 -10.88 -19.16 -10.49
C GLU A 118 -10.79 -17.90 -11.37
N ALA A 119 -11.83 -17.62 -12.17
CA ALA A 119 -11.87 -16.42 -13.00
C ALA A 119 -11.89 -15.14 -12.14
N VAL A 120 -12.66 -15.13 -11.05
CA VAL A 120 -12.67 -14.03 -10.06
C VAL A 120 -11.26 -13.86 -9.47
N PHE A 121 -10.61 -14.96 -9.08
CA PHE A 121 -9.28 -14.92 -8.47
C PHE A 121 -8.24 -14.30 -9.39
N GLU A 122 -8.19 -14.73 -10.66
CA GLU A 122 -7.24 -14.18 -11.65
C GLU A 122 -7.49 -12.69 -11.92
N ALA A 123 -8.74 -12.31 -12.16
CA ALA A 123 -9.08 -10.93 -12.50
C ALA A 123 -8.80 -9.97 -11.32
N MET A 124 -9.16 -10.37 -10.10
CA MET A 124 -8.91 -9.55 -8.91
C MET A 124 -7.42 -9.48 -8.55
N ASN A 125 -6.62 -10.51 -8.86
CA ASN A 125 -5.16 -10.43 -8.71
C ASN A 125 -4.55 -9.41 -9.68
N LYS A 126 -4.99 -9.40 -10.95
CA LYS A 126 -4.53 -8.41 -11.93
C LYS A 126 -4.89 -6.98 -11.51
N LEU A 127 -6.11 -6.77 -11.01
CA LEU A 127 -6.53 -5.48 -10.47
C LEU A 127 -5.69 -5.06 -9.24
N SER A 128 -5.45 -5.98 -8.30
CA SER A 128 -4.65 -5.71 -7.10
C SER A 128 -3.20 -5.34 -7.47
N ALA A 129 -2.62 -6.02 -8.45
CA ALA A 129 -1.29 -5.71 -8.96
C ALA A 129 -1.23 -4.32 -9.62
N ALA A 130 -2.22 -3.97 -10.44
CA ALA A 130 -2.27 -2.66 -11.09
C ALA A 130 -2.47 -1.50 -10.08
N LEU A 131 -3.24 -1.72 -9.01
CA LEU A 131 -3.37 -0.75 -7.92
C LEU A 131 -2.05 -0.55 -7.17
N SER A 132 -1.27 -1.62 -6.99
CA SER A 132 0.05 -1.55 -6.37
C SER A 132 1.03 -0.78 -7.26
N GLU A 133 1.07 -1.10 -8.56
CA GLU A 133 1.89 -0.39 -9.55
C GLU A 133 1.53 1.10 -9.65
N LEU A 134 0.26 1.45 -9.51
CA LEU A 134 -0.17 2.86 -9.45
C LEU A 134 0.38 3.55 -8.19
N GLN A 135 0.34 2.88 -7.03
CA GLN A 135 0.95 3.42 -5.80
C GLN A 135 2.46 3.57 -5.96
N ASP A 136 3.15 2.61 -6.58
CA ASP A 136 4.59 2.67 -6.83
C ASP A 136 4.92 3.86 -7.75
N GLN A 137 4.22 3.99 -8.86
CA GLN A 137 4.41 5.09 -9.82
C GLN A 137 4.20 6.46 -9.18
N VAL A 138 3.20 6.60 -8.31
CA VAL A 138 2.94 7.82 -7.54
C VAL A 138 4.06 8.09 -6.53
N THR A 139 4.57 7.05 -5.87
CA THR A 139 5.64 7.14 -4.87
C THR A 139 6.95 7.60 -5.53
N ASP A 140 7.26 7.03 -6.69
CA ASP A 140 8.45 7.40 -7.47
C ASP A 140 8.30 8.80 -8.09
N GLY A 141 7.17 9.08 -8.74
CA GLY A 141 6.93 10.34 -9.46
C GLY A 141 6.78 11.56 -8.55
N SER A 142 6.40 11.37 -7.29
CA SER A 142 6.34 12.44 -6.29
C SER A 142 7.67 12.71 -5.58
N GLY A 143 8.66 11.83 -5.73
CA GLY A 143 9.90 11.88 -4.96
C GLY A 143 9.76 11.32 -3.54
N LEU A 144 8.61 10.78 -3.16
CA LEU A 144 8.38 10.13 -1.87
C LEU A 144 9.34 8.95 -1.63
N ALA A 145 9.75 8.23 -2.69
CA ALA A 145 10.78 7.20 -2.57
C ALA A 145 12.17 7.75 -2.18
N LEU A 146 12.42 9.04 -2.40
CA LEU A 146 13.72 9.71 -2.30
C LEU A 146 13.85 10.64 -1.10
N ASP A 147 12.83 10.76 -0.25
CA ASP A 147 12.83 11.79 0.81
C ASP A 147 13.95 11.57 1.84
N SER A 148 14.60 12.68 2.21
CA SER A 148 15.82 12.74 3.02
C SER A 148 15.55 12.83 4.53
N ASP A 149 14.28 12.89 4.96
CA ASP A 149 13.88 12.77 6.36
C ASP A 149 13.59 11.30 6.72
N LEU A 150 14.46 10.75 7.59
CA LEU A 150 14.41 9.38 8.08
C LEU A 150 13.05 9.01 8.69
N ALA A 151 12.35 9.97 9.32
CA ALA A 151 11.02 9.74 9.89
C ALA A 151 9.95 9.53 8.80
N ALA A 152 10.02 10.30 7.70
CA ALA A 152 9.09 10.19 6.59
C ALA A 152 9.27 8.88 5.83
N PHE A 153 10.54 8.48 5.59
CA PHE A 153 10.88 7.19 4.98
C PHE A 153 10.31 6.00 5.76
N TYR A 154 10.53 5.95 7.09
CA TYR A 154 10.03 4.85 7.90
C TYR A 154 8.50 4.87 8.04
N LEU A 155 7.89 6.05 8.04
CA LEU A 155 6.45 6.19 8.05
C LEU A 155 5.86 5.65 6.75
N MET A 156 6.42 6.00 5.59
CA MET A 156 6.00 5.47 4.30
C MET A 156 6.24 3.98 4.18
N SER A 157 7.37 3.48 4.65
CA SER A 157 7.65 2.04 4.69
C SER A 157 6.55 1.30 5.47
N ALA A 158 6.21 1.81 6.66
CA ALA A 158 5.20 1.23 7.54
C ALA A 158 3.75 1.38 7.03
N THR A 159 3.44 2.43 6.25
CA THR A 159 2.04 2.79 5.91
C THR A 159 1.67 2.62 4.44
N LEU A 160 2.65 2.58 3.54
CA LEU A 160 2.42 2.51 2.10
C LEU A 160 3.12 1.31 1.45
N MET A 161 4.34 0.96 1.88
CA MET A 161 5.14 -0.07 1.19
C MET A 161 4.91 -1.49 1.72
N GLN A 162 4.83 -1.68 3.04
CA GLN A 162 4.62 -2.99 3.65
C GLN A 162 3.16 -3.51 3.62
N PRO A 163 2.12 -2.66 3.76
CA PRO A 163 0.74 -3.14 3.86
C PRO A 163 0.23 -4.04 2.71
N PRO A 164 0.58 -3.82 1.42
CA PRO A 164 0.12 -4.69 0.34
C PRO A 164 0.56 -6.16 0.50
N ASN A 165 1.82 -6.39 0.87
CA ASN A 165 2.35 -7.74 1.11
C ASN A 165 1.74 -8.37 2.36
N LEU A 166 1.65 -7.61 3.44
CA LEU A 166 0.99 -8.04 4.68
C LEU A 166 -0.49 -8.42 4.44
N LEU A 167 -1.22 -7.65 3.64
CA LEU A 167 -2.62 -7.94 3.32
C LEU A 167 -2.76 -9.23 2.51
N ARG A 168 -1.87 -9.44 1.52
CA ARG A 168 -1.82 -10.68 0.75
C ARG A 168 -1.54 -11.89 1.64
N ASP A 169 -0.48 -11.83 2.44
CA ASP A 169 -0.02 -12.95 3.27
C ASP A 169 -1.04 -13.30 4.37
N THR A 170 -1.64 -12.29 5.02
CA THR A 170 -2.69 -12.51 6.03
C THR A 170 -3.98 -13.06 5.41
N THR A 171 -4.33 -12.66 4.19
CA THR A 171 -5.49 -13.23 3.47
C THR A 171 -5.26 -14.69 3.11
N GLU A 172 -4.05 -15.05 2.65
CA GLU A 172 -3.68 -16.43 2.36
C GLU A 172 -3.67 -17.29 3.62
N LEU A 173 -3.07 -16.78 4.71
CA LEU A 173 -3.07 -17.41 6.02
C LEU A 173 -4.50 -17.70 6.51
N ARG A 174 -5.40 -16.72 6.39
CA ARG A 174 -6.81 -16.87 6.74
C ARG A 174 -7.52 -17.91 5.86
N GLY A 175 -7.18 -17.94 4.57
CA GLY A 175 -7.70 -18.94 3.62
C GLY A 175 -7.34 -20.37 4.05
N LEU A 176 -6.06 -20.60 4.36
CA LEU A 176 -5.55 -21.90 4.83
C LEU A 176 -6.19 -22.31 6.16
N GLY A 177 -6.25 -21.39 7.13
CA GLY A 177 -6.88 -21.67 8.43
C GLY A 177 -8.37 -22.01 8.31
N ARG A 178 -9.13 -21.29 7.47
CA ARG A 178 -10.55 -21.61 7.25
C ARG A 178 -10.74 -22.95 6.55
N ALA A 179 -9.89 -23.27 5.58
CA ALA A 179 -9.94 -24.57 4.91
C ALA A 179 -9.70 -25.71 5.90
N ALA A 180 -8.69 -25.58 6.76
CA ALA A 180 -8.35 -26.58 7.78
C ALA A 180 -9.43 -26.74 8.85
N LEU A 181 -10.04 -25.64 9.32
CA LEU A 181 -11.18 -25.69 10.25
C LEU A 181 -12.41 -26.35 9.62
N ALA A 182 -12.66 -26.14 8.33
CA ALA A 182 -13.79 -26.74 7.63
C ALA A 182 -13.59 -28.25 7.35
N SER A 183 -12.36 -28.66 7.03
CA SER A 183 -12.01 -30.08 6.84
C SER A 183 -11.76 -30.83 8.15
N GLY A 184 -11.53 -30.11 9.26
CA GLY A 184 -11.10 -30.69 10.54
C GLY A 184 -9.67 -31.23 10.54
N GLN A 185 -8.91 -30.98 9.46
CA GLN A 185 -7.57 -31.53 9.24
C GLN A 185 -6.72 -30.51 8.49
N LEU A 186 -5.45 -30.37 8.86
CA LEU A 186 -4.48 -29.55 8.14
C LEU A 186 -3.50 -30.46 7.39
N LYS A 187 -3.69 -30.59 6.07
CA LYS A 187 -2.84 -31.43 5.22
C LYS A 187 -1.35 -31.02 5.29
N PRO A 188 -0.39 -31.95 5.11
CA PRO A 188 1.04 -31.66 5.20
C PRO A 188 1.51 -30.46 4.38
N GLU A 189 1.06 -30.35 3.12
CA GLU A 189 1.45 -29.27 2.22
C GLU A 189 0.86 -27.92 2.68
N ALA A 190 -0.39 -27.95 3.16
CA ALA A 190 -1.06 -26.78 3.72
C ALA A 190 -0.42 -26.35 5.05
N ALA A 191 0.02 -27.30 5.87
CA ALA A 191 0.77 -27.05 7.10
C ALA A 191 2.11 -26.36 6.79
N ALA A 192 2.89 -26.91 5.86
CA ALA A 192 4.17 -26.32 5.45
C ALA A 192 3.99 -24.89 4.93
N ARG A 193 2.97 -24.65 4.08
CA ARG A 193 2.66 -23.32 3.57
C ARG A 193 2.21 -22.36 4.68
N LEU A 194 1.36 -22.83 5.60
CA LEU A 194 0.88 -22.04 6.74
C LEU A 194 2.04 -21.61 7.65
N TYR A 195 2.96 -22.51 8.00
CA TYR A 195 4.13 -22.16 8.81
C TYR A 195 5.11 -21.25 8.09
N SER A 196 5.30 -21.44 6.79
CA SER A 196 6.10 -20.53 5.96
C SER A 196 5.51 -19.12 5.98
N LEU A 197 4.20 -18.98 5.75
CA LEU A 197 3.50 -17.69 5.82
C LEU A 197 3.53 -17.08 7.22
N LEU A 198 3.41 -17.87 8.29
CA LEU A 198 3.58 -17.37 9.66
C LEU A 198 4.98 -16.80 9.90
N GLY A 199 6.02 -17.40 9.31
CA GLY A 199 7.38 -16.86 9.36
C GLY A 199 7.50 -15.52 8.63
N VAL A 200 6.91 -15.41 7.43
CA VAL A 200 6.89 -14.17 6.65
C VAL A 200 6.12 -13.07 7.38
N VAL A 201 4.91 -13.36 7.89
CA VAL A 201 4.10 -12.39 8.63
C VAL A 201 4.80 -11.92 9.90
N ALA A 202 5.47 -12.82 10.63
CA ALA A 202 6.25 -12.46 11.82
C ALA A 202 7.42 -11.53 11.48
N HIS A 203 8.11 -11.79 10.37
CA HIS A 203 9.19 -10.93 9.89
C HIS A 203 8.68 -9.54 9.48
N GLU A 204 7.62 -9.49 8.68
CA GLU A 204 7.01 -8.22 8.23
C GLU A 204 6.46 -7.41 9.40
N ARG A 205 5.85 -8.07 10.39
CA ARG A 205 5.41 -7.43 11.65
C ARG A 205 6.59 -6.82 12.41
N GLN A 206 7.71 -7.53 12.51
CA GLN A 206 8.91 -7.01 13.16
C GLN A 206 9.43 -5.78 12.41
N LEU A 207 9.53 -5.86 11.09
CA LEU A 207 9.98 -4.74 10.25
C LEU A 207 9.03 -3.53 10.37
N LEU A 208 7.72 -3.76 10.40
CA LEU A 208 6.71 -2.73 10.67
C LEU A 208 6.89 -2.08 12.04
N THR A 209 7.15 -2.88 13.08
CA THR A 209 7.37 -2.39 14.45
C THR A 209 8.64 -1.54 14.51
N GLU A 210 9.74 -2.01 13.93
CA GLU A 210 11.00 -1.29 13.86
C GLU A 210 10.86 0.03 13.10
N ASN A 211 10.14 0.04 11.98
CA ASN A 211 9.88 1.25 11.21
C ASN A 211 9.06 2.25 12.05
N LEU A 212 7.99 1.81 12.71
CA LEU A 212 7.17 2.68 13.57
C LEU A 212 7.95 3.22 14.80
N ASP A 213 8.85 2.43 15.38
CA ASP A 213 9.71 2.89 16.48
C ASP A 213 10.71 3.95 16.02
N LYS A 214 11.25 3.81 14.81
CA LYS A 214 12.10 4.84 14.22
C LYS A 214 11.32 6.12 13.90
N VAL A 215 10.04 6.03 13.50
CA VAL A 215 9.15 7.20 13.38
C VAL A 215 8.90 7.85 14.73
N ARG A 216 8.65 7.07 15.79
CA ARG A 216 8.48 7.59 17.17
C ARG A 216 9.70 8.34 17.66
N ALA A 217 10.89 7.80 17.39
CA ALA A 217 12.16 8.40 17.78
C ALA A 217 12.47 9.69 17.01
N ALA A 218 12.22 9.70 15.70
CA ALA A 218 12.58 10.82 14.83
C ALA A 218 11.52 11.93 14.77
N ALA A 219 10.23 11.60 14.92
CA ALA A 219 9.12 12.57 14.85
C ALA A 219 8.01 12.30 15.91
N PRO A 220 8.24 12.61 17.20
CA PRO A 220 7.32 12.29 18.30
C PRO A 220 5.91 12.91 18.14
N SER A 221 5.82 14.12 17.58
CA SER A 221 4.55 14.83 17.35
C SER A 221 3.69 14.16 16.26
N VAL A 222 4.33 13.50 15.28
CA VAL A 222 3.66 12.71 14.24
C VAL A 222 3.26 11.36 14.79
N ALA A 223 4.14 10.72 15.56
CA ALA A 223 3.86 9.43 16.19
C ALA A 223 2.68 9.48 17.18
N GLY A 224 2.50 10.58 17.91
CA GLY A 224 1.33 10.80 18.77
C GLY A 224 0.00 10.87 18.00
N ARG A 225 0.05 11.11 16.68
CA ARG A 225 -1.13 11.14 15.79
C ARG A 225 -1.36 9.82 15.05
N LEU A 226 -0.35 8.94 15.00
CA LEU A 226 -0.46 7.59 14.43
C LEU A 226 -1.28 6.70 15.34
N LYS A 227 -2.54 6.46 14.95
CA LYS A 227 -3.41 5.46 15.58
C LYS A 227 -3.40 4.19 14.75
N THR A 228 -2.36 3.37 14.94
CA THR A 228 -2.28 2.03 14.33
C THR A 228 -1.98 0.99 15.40
N ASP A 229 -2.77 -0.08 15.40
CA ASP A 229 -2.57 -1.28 16.20
C ASP A 229 -2.14 -2.47 15.33
N ALA A 230 -1.78 -2.22 14.05
CA ALA A 230 -1.48 -3.24 13.05
C ALA A 230 -0.44 -4.27 13.53
N ALA A 231 0.65 -3.83 14.15
CA ALA A 231 1.65 -4.75 14.71
C ALA A 231 1.06 -5.68 15.77
N SER A 232 0.19 -5.17 16.65
CA SER A 232 -0.48 -5.97 17.67
C SER A 232 -1.56 -6.91 17.09
N LEU A 233 -2.26 -6.48 16.03
CA LEU A 233 -3.22 -7.32 15.31
C LEU A 233 -2.54 -8.48 14.61
N LEU A 234 -1.41 -8.24 13.95
CA LEU A 234 -0.59 -9.27 13.30
C LEU A 234 -0.07 -10.26 14.33
N GLN A 235 0.41 -9.79 15.49
CA GLN A 235 0.84 -10.67 16.57
C GLN A 235 -0.31 -11.57 17.07
N ARG A 236 -1.50 -11.01 17.30
CA ARG A 236 -2.68 -11.81 17.71
C ARG A 236 -3.07 -12.84 16.65
N LEU A 237 -2.98 -12.49 15.38
CA LEU A 237 -3.23 -13.42 14.27
C LEU A 237 -2.23 -14.58 14.27
N GLU A 238 -0.94 -14.29 14.44
CA GLU A 238 0.12 -15.30 14.54
C GLU A 238 -0.12 -16.25 15.72
N GLU A 239 -0.43 -15.70 16.90
CA GLU A 239 -0.72 -16.47 18.12
C GLU A 239 -1.97 -17.35 17.94
N ALA A 240 -3.04 -16.81 17.34
CA ALA A 240 -4.26 -17.55 17.05
C ALA A 240 -4.02 -18.70 16.06
N ALA A 241 -3.22 -18.47 15.03
CA ALA A 241 -2.88 -19.49 14.05
C ALA A 241 -2.01 -20.60 14.66
N ARG A 242 -0.98 -20.26 15.46
CA ARG A 242 -0.10 -21.24 16.12
C ARG A 242 -0.79 -22.07 17.20
N SER A 243 -1.76 -21.48 17.91
CA SER A 243 -2.55 -22.20 18.91
C SER A 243 -3.59 -23.11 18.28
N SER A 244 -4.21 -22.69 17.17
CA SER A 244 -5.19 -23.50 16.44
C SER A 244 -4.54 -24.64 15.65
N PHE A 245 -3.30 -24.45 15.19
CA PHE A 245 -2.53 -25.42 14.43
C PHE A 245 -1.13 -25.53 15.02
N PRO A 246 -0.90 -26.42 16.00
CA PRO A 246 0.41 -26.61 16.62
C PRO A 246 1.37 -27.41 15.72
N PRO A 247 2.69 -27.10 15.75
CA PRO A 247 3.67 -27.76 14.89
C PRO A 247 3.75 -29.26 15.18
N GLY A 248 3.75 -30.07 14.13
CA GLY A 248 3.86 -31.53 14.22
C GLY A 248 2.55 -32.28 14.38
N GLN A 249 1.38 -31.62 14.43
CA GLN A 249 0.07 -32.27 14.32
C GLN A 249 -0.42 -32.32 12.87
N VAL A 250 0.36 -33.00 12.04
CA VAL A 250 -0.04 -33.32 10.67
C VAL A 250 -0.50 -34.77 10.71
N ASP A 251 -1.81 -34.98 10.73
CA ASP A 251 -2.40 -36.31 10.49
C ASP A 251 -2.31 -36.68 9.00
#